data_AF-A0A364NPA8-F1
#
_entry.id   AF-A0A364NPA8-F1
#
_cell.length_a   1.000
_cell.length_b   1.000
_cell.length_c   1.000
_cell.angle_alpha   90.00
_cell.angle_beta   90.00
_cell.angle_gamma   90.00
#
_symmetry.space_group_name_H-M   'P 1'
#
loop_
_entity.id
_entity.type
_entity.pdbx_description
1 polymer ?
#
loop_
_entity_poly.entity_id
_entity_poly.type
_entity_poly.pdbx_seq_one_letter_code
_entity_poly.pdbx_strand_id
1 'polypeptide(L)'
;MCTGIMYGQAALAGIFKEGDQLLVQTSLWTAHYDPEPDHNNHQKMINLEWYFPETDVDALPRPSGRDWRDEVRWLVGGANFTNSFDQRTTYLYMGGRYDFHNSGDLKAYGKLTAGLIHGYKGDYRDKIPLNRFGVAPAILPAFGVEYHRMNLEVIPFGTAGLMVNVGYYFR
;
A
#
# COMPACT_ATOMS: atom_id res chain seq x y z
N MET A 1 23.47 -43.69 -8.31
CA MET A 1 23.25 -42.95 -7.04
C MET A 1 23.95 -41.61 -7.24
N CYS A 2 23.35 -40.43 -7.20
CA CYS A 2 22.04 -39.96 -6.76
C CYS A 2 21.42 -39.03 -7.82
N THR A 3 20.15 -39.27 -8.14
CA THR A 3 19.31 -38.36 -8.91
C THR A 3 18.75 -37.34 -7.92
N GLY A 4 19.34 -36.14 -7.88
CA GLY A 4 18.87 -35.04 -7.06
C GLY A 4 17.66 -34.37 -7.71
N ILE A 5 16.53 -34.41 -7.02
CA ILE A 5 15.24 -33.86 -7.42
C ILE A 5 15.35 -32.32 -7.51
N MET A 6 15.45 -31.79 -8.73
CA MET A 6 15.17 -30.37 -9.01
C MET A 6 13.68 -30.19 -9.28
N TYR A 7 12.87 -30.16 -8.23
CA TYR A 7 11.47 -29.72 -8.30
C TYR A 7 11.28 -28.62 -7.26
N GLY A 8 11.32 -27.35 -7.68
CA GLY A 8 10.88 -26.26 -6.80
C GLY A 8 11.22 -24.84 -7.21
N GLN A 9 12.36 -24.57 -7.86
CA GLN A 9 12.83 -23.19 -8.05
C GLN A 9 12.34 -22.48 -9.34
N ALA A 10 11.82 -23.21 -10.33
CA ALA A 10 11.58 -22.64 -11.66
C ALA A 10 10.28 -21.82 -11.81
N ALA A 11 9.30 -21.95 -10.92
CA ALA A 11 7.98 -21.35 -11.13
C ALA A 11 7.84 -19.90 -10.64
N LEU A 12 8.64 -19.45 -9.67
CA LEU A 12 8.56 -18.09 -9.11
C LEU A 12 9.50 -17.09 -9.82
N ALA A 13 10.55 -17.58 -10.48
CA ALA A 13 11.56 -16.75 -11.15
C ALA A 13 11.03 -16.00 -12.40
N GLY A 14 9.84 -16.33 -12.90
CA GLY A 14 9.21 -15.64 -14.02
C GLY A 14 8.27 -14.50 -13.63
N ILE A 15 7.90 -14.38 -12.35
CA ILE A 15 6.96 -13.36 -11.84
C ILE A 15 7.72 -12.21 -11.17
N PHE A 16 8.80 -12.53 -10.44
CA PHE A 16 9.62 -11.54 -9.74
C PHE A 16 10.92 -11.27 -10.50
N LYS A 17 11.23 -9.99 -10.72
CA LYS A 17 12.49 -9.49 -11.25
C LYS A 17 13.48 -9.23 -10.11
N GLU A 18 14.77 -9.25 -10.43
CA GLU A 18 15.82 -8.83 -9.49
C GLU A 18 15.58 -7.37 -9.07
N GLY A 19 15.58 -7.11 -7.76
CA GLY A 19 15.29 -5.79 -7.18
C GLY A 19 13.83 -5.56 -6.79
N ASP A 20 12.92 -6.50 -7.08
CA ASP A 20 11.56 -6.49 -6.52
C ASP A 20 11.58 -6.53 -4.99
N GLN A 21 10.66 -5.81 -4.37
CA GLN A 21 10.49 -5.85 -2.91
C GLN A 21 9.03 -6.11 -2.57
N LEU A 22 8.79 -7.05 -1.66
CA LEU A 22 7.47 -7.30 -1.10
C LEU A 22 7.42 -6.73 0.31
N LEU A 23 6.38 -5.95 0.60
CA LEU A 23 6.10 -5.44 1.93
C LEU A 23 4.81 -6.04 2.44
N VAL A 24 4.86 -6.63 3.63
CA VAL A 24 3.66 -7.03 4.37
C VAL A 24 3.50 -6.09 5.55
N GLN A 25 2.34 -5.45 5.70
CA GLN A 25 2.03 -4.57 6.82
C GLN A 25 0.76 -4.99 7.55
N THR A 26 0.67 -4.56 8.80
CA THR A 26 -0.53 -4.63 9.62
C THR A 26 -0.73 -3.33 10.41
N SER A 27 -1.98 -3.05 10.78
CA SER A 27 -2.34 -1.86 11.56
C SER A 27 -1.95 -2.03 13.02
N LEU A 28 -1.17 -1.10 13.55
CA LEU A 28 -0.87 -1.00 14.99
C LEU A 28 -1.90 -0.16 15.72
N TRP A 29 -2.28 0.97 15.15
CA TRP A 29 -3.14 1.94 15.81
C TRP A 29 -3.95 2.75 14.81
N THR A 30 -5.11 3.21 15.23
CA THR A 30 -5.99 4.07 14.44
C THR A 30 -6.60 5.10 15.37
N ALA A 31 -6.47 6.38 15.00
CA ALA A 31 -7.21 7.46 15.64
C ALA A 31 -8.25 8.02 14.71
N HIS A 32 -9.43 8.28 15.27
CA HIS A 32 -10.47 9.08 14.65
C HIS A 32 -10.50 10.46 15.32
N TYR A 33 -10.65 11.53 14.54
CA TYR A 33 -10.67 12.91 15.07
C TYR A 33 -11.97 13.25 15.81
N ASP A 34 -13.07 12.53 15.52
CA ASP A 34 -14.35 12.61 16.23
C ASP A 34 -14.76 11.21 16.70
N PRO A 35 -14.39 10.80 17.93
CA PRO A 35 -14.64 9.47 18.43
C PRO A 35 -16.09 9.33 18.92
N GLU A 36 -16.99 8.77 18.12
CA GLU A 36 -18.27 8.27 18.64
C GLU A 36 -18.04 6.89 19.32
N PRO A 37 -18.67 6.62 20.48
CA PRO A 37 -18.37 5.46 21.32
C PRO A 37 -18.70 4.08 20.72
N ASP A 38 -19.42 4.03 19.59
CA ASP A 38 -19.86 2.79 18.94
C ASP A 38 -18.95 2.33 17.77
N HIS A 39 -17.84 3.04 17.49
CA HIS A 39 -16.95 2.68 16.37
C HIS A 39 -15.82 1.75 16.78
N ASN A 40 -15.63 0.67 16.00
CA ASN A 40 -14.53 -0.26 16.19
C ASN A 40 -13.17 0.41 15.85
N ASN A 41 -12.33 0.59 16.87
CA ASN A 41 -10.97 1.15 16.74
C ASN A 41 -9.90 0.09 16.37
N HIS A 42 -10.30 -1.14 16.07
CA HIS A 42 -9.41 -2.23 15.64
C HIS A 42 -9.64 -2.56 14.17
N GLN A 43 -8.94 -1.85 13.29
CA GLN A 43 -9.08 -2.01 11.83
C GLN A 43 -8.58 -3.37 11.31
N LYS A 44 -7.80 -4.13 12.11
CA LYS A 44 -7.26 -5.48 11.80
C LYS A 44 -6.75 -5.58 10.36
N MET A 45 -5.99 -4.57 9.93
CA MET A 45 -5.53 -4.49 8.54
C MET A 45 -4.44 -5.52 8.28
N ILE A 46 -4.50 -6.14 7.11
CA ILE A 46 -3.36 -6.79 6.45
C ILE A 46 -3.19 -6.10 5.09
N ASN A 47 -1.98 -5.64 4.80
CA ASN A 47 -1.63 -5.01 3.53
C ASN A 47 -0.43 -5.74 2.90
N LEU A 48 -0.51 -5.96 1.59
CA LEU A 48 0.58 -6.50 0.78
C LEU A 48 0.91 -5.52 -0.33
N GLU A 49 2.17 -5.12 -0.44
CA GLU A 49 2.68 -4.25 -1.49
C GLU A 49 3.81 -4.95 -2.23
N TRP A 50 3.84 -4.78 -3.54
CA TRP A 50 4.93 -5.15 -4.41
C TRP A 50 5.49 -3.89 -5.06
N TYR A 51 6.76 -3.62 -4.76
CA TYR A 51 7.55 -2.55 -5.34
C TYR A 51 8.34 -3.07 -6.53
N PHE A 52 8.24 -2.38 -7.65
CA PHE A 52 8.98 -2.71 -8.86
C PHE A 52 10.42 -2.14 -8.79
N PRO A 53 11.40 -2.82 -9.39
CA PRO A 53 12.79 -2.36 -9.45
C PRO A 53 12.97 -1.13 -10.34
N GLU A 54 12.11 -1.01 -11.36
CA GLU A 54 12.14 0.09 -12.33
C GLU A 54 11.34 1.28 -11.80
N THR A 55 12.01 2.43 -11.66
CA THR A 55 11.37 3.73 -11.45
C THR A 55 10.84 4.32 -12.77
N ASP A 56 11.28 3.75 -13.89
CA ASP A 56 10.89 4.11 -15.25
C ASP A 56 9.62 3.39 -15.68
N VAL A 57 8.54 4.15 -15.89
CA VAL A 57 7.34 3.69 -16.59
C VAL A 57 7.41 4.16 -18.04
N ASP A 58 7.72 3.24 -18.96
CA ASP A 58 7.76 3.51 -20.41
C ASP A 58 6.41 3.99 -20.98
N ALA A 59 5.31 3.75 -20.25
CA ALA A 59 3.95 4.15 -20.62
C ALA A 59 3.66 5.66 -20.45
N LEU A 60 4.54 6.42 -19.80
CA LEU A 60 4.40 7.86 -19.61
C LEU A 60 5.56 8.59 -20.34
N PRO A 61 5.34 9.16 -21.54
CA PRO A 61 6.38 9.85 -22.30
C PRO A 61 7.00 11.01 -21.52
N ARG A 62 8.34 11.05 -21.46
CA ARG A 62 9.11 11.99 -20.62
C ARG A 62 9.77 13.09 -21.45
N PRO A 63 9.79 14.36 -20.97
CA PRO A 63 10.75 15.36 -21.42
C PRO A 63 12.17 14.96 -20.98
N SER A 64 13.19 15.17 -21.81
CA SER A 64 14.58 14.82 -21.47
C SER A 64 15.12 15.68 -20.32
N GLY A 65 15.52 15.06 -19.21
CA GLY A 65 16.15 15.70 -18.05
C GLY A 65 16.02 14.82 -16.79
N ARG A 66 16.87 15.04 -15.78
CA ARG A 66 16.74 14.37 -14.47
C ARG A 66 15.59 15.05 -13.71
N ASP A 67 14.47 14.34 -13.53
CA ASP A 67 13.27 14.84 -12.84
C ASP A 67 13.15 14.12 -11.49
N TRP A 68 12.56 14.75 -10.47
CA TRP A 68 12.32 14.13 -9.15
C TRP A 68 11.46 12.85 -9.26
N ARG A 69 10.80 12.69 -10.40
CA ARG A 69 9.98 11.55 -10.78
C ARG A 69 10.81 10.29 -11.08
N ASP A 70 12.08 10.43 -11.44
CA ASP A 70 13.01 9.32 -11.70
C ASP A 70 13.39 8.57 -10.41
N GLU A 71 13.15 9.19 -9.25
CA GLU A 71 13.41 8.65 -7.91
C GLU A 71 12.17 8.02 -7.28
N VAL A 72 11.02 8.07 -7.97
CA VAL A 72 9.77 7.47 -7.50
C VAL A 72 9.77 5.97 -7.78
N ARG A 73 9.72 5.18 -6.72
CA ARG A 73 9.53 3.72 -6.80
C ARG A 73 8.06 3.40 -6.93
N TRP A 74 7.69 2.78 -8.05
CA TRP A 74 6.33 2.37 -8.32
C TRP A 74 5.98 1.09 -7.54
N LEU A 75 4.71 0.99 -7.17
CA LEU A 75 4.18 -0.16 -6.45
C LEU A 75 2.74 -0.46 -6.84
N VAL A 76 2.36 -1.71 -6.64
CA VAL A 76 0.97 -2.16 -6.58
C VAL A 76 0.72 -2.85 -5.25
N GLY A 77 -0.48 -2.76 -4.74
CA GLY A 77 -0.81 -3.37 -3.47
C GLY A 77 -2.28 -3.65 -3.26
N GLY A 78 -2.53 -4.43 -2.21
CA GLY A 78 -3.84 -4.81 -1.77
C GLY A 78 -3.91 -4.81 -0.25
N ALA A 79 -4.82 -4.02 0.30
CA ALA A 79 -5.13 -4.01 1.72
C ALA A 79 -6.50 -4.63 1.97
N ASN A 80 -6.61 -5.38 3.05
CA ASN A 80 -7.86 -5.88 3.56
C ASN A 80 -7.98 -5.51 5.04
N PHE A 81 -9.06 -4.84 5.40
CA PHE A 81 -9.30 -4.32 6.74
C PHE A 81 -10.78 -4.41 7.11
N THR A 82 -11.05 -4.42 8.41
CA THR A 82 -12.39 -4.30 8.95
C THR A 82 -12.69 -2.82 9.13
N ASN A 83 -13.79 -2.33 8.55
CA ASN A 83 -14.22 -0.95 8.74
C ASN A 83 -14.99 -0.79 10.07
N SER A 84 -15.35 0.44 10.43
CA SER A 84 -16.03 0.77 11.69
C SER A 84 -17.41 0.10 11.87
N PHE A 85 -18.00 -0.44 10.81
CA PHE A 85 -19.27 -1.20 10.82
C PHE A 85 -19.06 -2.73 10.82
N ASP A 86 -17.86 -3.21 11.16
CA ASP A 86 -17.46 -4.61 11.12
C ASP A 86 -17.58 -5.28 9.73
N GLN A 87 -17.56 -4.48 8.66
CA GLN A 87 -17.60 -4.99 7.29
C GLN A 87 -16.19 -5.13 6.73
N ARG A 88 -15.97 -6.24 6.03
CA ARG A 88 -14.70 -6.51 5.37
C ARG A 88 -14.55 -5.63 4.15
N THR A 89 -13.56 -4.74 4.19
CA THR A 89 -13.24 -3.78 3.14
C THR A 89 -11.91 -4.16 2.49
N THR A 90 -11.87 -4.11 1.17
CA THR A 90 -10.67 -4.39 0.37
C THR A 90 -10.30 -3.16 -0.43
N TYR A 91 -9.04 -2.75 -0.38
CA TYR A 91 -8.49 -1.66 -1.18
C TYR A 91 -7.43 -2.23 -2.13
N LEU A 92 -7.66 -2.11 -3.43
CA LEU A 92 -6.68 -2.45 -4.46
C LEU A 92 -6.15 -1.16 -5.06
N TYR A 93 -4.83 -1.03 -5.16
CA TYR A 93 -4.21 0.25 -5.51
C TYR A 93 -2.89 0.10 -6.23
N MET A 94 -2.50 1.20 -6.87
CA MET A 94 -1.16 1.45 -7.39
C MET A 94 -0.67 2.79 -6.86
N GLY A 95 0.64 2.99 -6.85
CA GLY A 95 1.19 4.23 -6.31
C GLY A 95 2.66 4.40 -6.54
N GLY A 96 3.18 5.50 -6.02
CA GLY A 96 4.59 5.85 -6.04
C GLY A 96 5.06 6.18 -4.63
N ARG A 97 6.28 5.75 -4.31
CA ARG A 97 7.01 6.11 -3.10
C ARG A 97 8.26 6.91 -3.48
N TYR A 98 8.46 8.06 -2.83
CA TYR A 98 9.63 8.90 -2.97
C TYR A 98 10.42 8.93 -1.65
N ASP A 99 11.67 8.51 -1.68
CA ASP A 99 12.56 8.50 -0.52
C ASP A 99 13.29 9.84 -0.41
N PHE A 100 12.73 10.78 0.36
CA PHE A 100 13.33 12.11 0.52
C PHE A 100 14.56 12.13 1.44
N HIS A 101 14.76 11.07 2.25
CA HIS A 101 15.95 10.92 3.08
C HIS A 101 16.43 9.48 3.07
N ASN A 102 17.73 9.28 2.87
CA ASN A 102 18.37 7.97 2.86
C ASN A 102 19.75 8.04 3.52
N SER A 103 19.87 7.47 4.72
CA SER A 103 21.08 7.42 5.53
C SER A 103 21.44 5.97 5.85
N GLY A 104 21.87 5.23 4.83
CA GLY A 104 22.27 3.82 4.95
C GLY A 104 21.09 2.92 5.30
N ASP A 105 20.96 2.57 6.58
CA ASP A 105 19.92 1.66 7.07
C ASP A 105 18.59 2.35 7.38
N LEU A 106 18.56 3.68 7.42
CA LEU A 106 17.35 4.46 7.68
C LEU A 106 16.93 5.23 6.43
N LYS A 107 15.68 5.01 6.00
CA LYS A 107 15.03 5.78 4.93
C LYS A 107 13.77 6.43 5.45
N ALA A 108 13.52 7.67 5.05
CA ALA A 108 12.23 8.32 5.25
C ALA A 108 11.62 8.67 3.89
N TYR A 109 10.32 8.48 3.78
CA TYR A 109 9.65 8.51 2.49
C TYR A 109 8.24 9.09 2.56
N GLY A 110 7.83 9.68 1.44
CA GLY A 110 6.44 10.00 1.14
C GLY A 110 5.90 8.98 0.13
N LYS A 111 4.65 8.57 0.28
CA LYS A 111 3.98 7.61 -0.61
C LYS A 111 2.60 8.15 -0.97
N LEU A 112 2.21 7.98 -2.22
CA LEU A 112 0.87 8.32 -2.68
C LEU A 112 0.31 7.13 -3.45
N THR A 113 -0.84 6.63 -3.00
CA THR A 113 -1.56 5.53 -3.64
C THR A 113 -2.90 6.00 -4.16
N ALA A 114 -3.32 5.45 -5.28
CA ALA A 114 -4.65 5.64 -5.84
C ALA A 114 -5.22 4.27 -6.24
N GLY A 115 -6.51 4.08 -5.98
CA GLY A 115 -7.10 2.77 -6.19
C GLY A 115 -8.61 2.73 -5.97
N LEU A 116 -9.11 1.50 -5.82
CA LEU A 116 -10.51 1.19 -5.66
C LEU A 116 -10.73 0.47 -4.33
N ILE A 117 -11.65 0.98 -3.53
CA ILE A 117 -12.11 0.38 -2.28
C ILE A 117 -13.44 -0.32 -2.53
N HIS A 118 -13.54 -1.59 -2.15
CA HIS A 118 -14.77 -2.38 -2.17
C HIS A 118 -15.14 -2.85 -0.76
N GLY A 119 -16.40 -2.71 -0.37
CA GLY A 119 -16.92 -3.24 0.91
C GLY A 119 -17.59 -2.23 1.84
N TYR A 120 -17.68 -0.94 1.46
CA TYR A 120 -18.51 0.03 2.17
C TYR A 120 -19.99 -0.22 1.83
N LYS A 121 -20.78 -0.75 2.76
CA LYS A 121 -22.25 -0.83 2.67
C LYS A 121 -22.84 0.07 3.77
N GLY A 122 -23.24 1.30 3.44
CA GLY A 122 -23.88 2.23 4.38
C GLY A 122 -24.36 3.56 3.76
N ASP A 123 -25.25 4.26 4.46
CA ASP A 123 -26.33 5.19 4.05
C ASP A 123 -26.07 6.38 3.08
N TYR A 124 -24.91 6.52 2.45
CA TYR A 124 -24.68 7.53 1.40
C TYR A 124 -24.92 7.00 -0.02
N ARG A 125 -25.91 6.12 -0.15
CA ARG A 125 -26.22 5.43 -1.40
C ARG A 125 -26.64 6.36 -2.54
N ASP A 126 -27.09 7.58 -2.21
CA ASP A 126 -27.88 8.42 -3.12
C ASP A 126 -27.19 9.69 -3.64
N LYS A 127 -25.88 9.89 -3.43
CA LYS A 127 -25.19 11.12 -3.90
C LYS A 127 -24.17 10.96 -5.03
N ILE A 128 -23.95 9.75 -5.55
CA ILE A 128 -23.01 9.52 -6.67
C ILE A 128 -23.69 8.67 -7.76
N PRO A 129 -23.81 9.17 -9.01
CA PRO A 129 -24.30 8.35 -10.11
C PRO A 129 -23.24 7.26 -10.40
N LEU A 130 -23.68 5.98 -10.42
CA LEU A 130 -22.91 4.71 -10.62
C LEU A 130 -22.77 3.77 -9.39
N ASN A 131 -23.55 3.96 -8.32
CA ASN A 131 -23.45 3.14 -7.09
C ASN A 131 -24.21 1.79 -7.11
N ARG A 132 -24.04 0.95 -8.15
CA ARG A 132 -24.57 -0.44 -8.14
C ARG A 132 -23.57 -1.51 -7.70
N PHE A 133 -22.28 -1.19 -7.61
CA PHE A 133 -21.21 -2.18 -7.42
C PHE A 133 -20.48 -2.11 -6.06
N GLY A 134 -20.77 -1.13 -5.20
CA GLY A 134 -20.12 -1.01 -3.88
C GLY A 134 -18.61 -0.77 -3.94
N VAL A 135 -18.15 -0.10 -5.01
CA VAL A 135 -16.76 0.26 -5.27
C VAL A 135 -16.64 1.78 -5.27
N ALA A 136 -15.67 2.32 -4.54
CA ALA A 136 -15.38 3.75 -4.47
C ALA A 136 -13.91 4.02 -4.83
N PRO A 137 -13.62 5.05 -5.65
CA PRO A 137 -12.25 5.49 -5.86
C PRO A 137 -11.68 6.12 -4.58
N ALA A 138 -10.41 5.89 -4.30
CA ALA A 138 -9.70 6.46 -3.16
C ALA A 138 -8.28 6.86 -3.55
N ILE A 139 -7.78 7.90 -2.88
CA ILE A 139 -6.39 8.36 -2.96
C ILE A 139 -5.90 8.52 -1.53
N LEU A 140 -4.83 7.82 -1.17
CA LEU A 140 -4.28 7.82 0.18
C LEU A 140 -2.82 8.28 0.14
N PRO A 141 -2.50 9.45 0.71
CA PRO A 141 -1.13 9.81 1.02
C PRO A 141 -0.67 9.05 2.26
N ALA A 142 0.63 8.77 2.33
CA ALA A 142 1.25 8.11 3.46
C ALA A 142 2.68 8.64 3.66
N PHE A 143 3.15 8.61 4.89
CA PHE A 143 4.52 8.96 5.26
C PHE A 143 5.08 7.87 6.15
N GLY A 144 6.32 7.47 5.91
CA GLY A 144 6.90 6.40 6.70
C GLY A 144 8.40 6.45 6.82
N VAL A 145 8.88 5.60 7.71
CA VAL A 145 10.30 5.32 7.92
C VAL A 145 10.55 3.83 7.74
N GLU A 146 11.64 3.51 7.08
CA GLU A 146 12.15 2.15 6.92
C GLU A 146 13.49 2.08 7.66
N TYR A 147 13.57 1.20 8.65
CA TYR A 147 14.83 0.87 9.31
C TYR A 147 15.18 -0.58 9.04
N HIS A 148 16.28 -0.81 8.33
CA HIS A 148 16.66 -2.11 7.77
C HIS A 148 15.54 -2.72 6.90
N ARG A 149 14.78 -3.67 7.45
CA ARG A 149 13.66 -4.36 6.80
C ARG A 149 12.33 -4.04 7.47
N MET A 150 12.33 -3.29 8.57
CA MET A 150 11.13 -2.91 9.29
C MET A 150 10.61 -1.58 8.73
N ASN A 151 9.30 -1.48 8.63
CA ASN A 151 8.58 -0.32 8.15
C ASN A 151 7.67 0.21 9.25
N LEU A 152 7.63 1.53 9.44
CA LEU A 152 6.60 2.22 10.20
C LEU A 152 5.98 3.29 9.30
N GLU A 153 4.67 3.26 9.13
CA GLU A 153 3.95 4.12 8.18
C GLU A 153 2.72 4.75 8.82
N VAL A 154 2.49 6.01 8.50
CA VAL A 154 1.32 6.78 8.90
C VAL A 154 0.50 7.14 7.66
N ILE A 155 -0.78 6.79 7.68
CA ILE A 155 -1.71 7.02 6.58
C ILE A 155 -2.85 7.91 7.09
N PRO A 156 -2.86 9.21 6.78
CA PRO A 156 -4.03 10.04 7.00
C PRO A 156 -5.12 9.70 5.98
N PHE A 157 -6.34 9.45 6.45
CA PHE A 157 -7.50 9.18 5.61
C PHE A 157 -8.52 10.31 5.74
N GLY A 158 -8.24 11.42 5.04
CA GLY A 158 -9.11 12.61 5.00
C GLY A 158 -9.33 13.24 6.37
N THR A 159 -10.55 13.72 6.63
CA THR A 159 -10.96 14.29 7.93
C THR A 159 -11.33 13.21 8.95
N ALA A 160 -11.33 11.93 8.56
CA ALA A 160 -11.83 10.86 9.41
C ALA A 160 -10.78 10.38 10.42
N GLY A 161 -9.48 10.46 10.10
CA GLY A 161 -8.46 10.01 11.03
C GLY A 161 -7.10 9.72 10.43
N LEU A 162 -6.29 9.02 11.20
CA LEU A 162 -4.97 8.55 10.81
C LEU A 162 -4.73 7.11 11.29
N MET A 163 -4.05 6.33 10.47
CA MET A 163 -3.67 4.94 10.75
C MET A 163 -2.16 4.86 10.88
N VAL A 164 -1.69 4.10 11.85
CA VAL A 164 -0.27 3.77 12.01
C VAL A 164 -0.10 2.27 11.75
N ASN A 165 0.79 1.95 10.84
CA ASN A 165 1.08 0.61 10.36
C ASN A 165 2.52 0.23 10.64
N VAL A 166 2.75 -1.06 10.87
CA VAL A 166 4.09 -1.65 10.90
C VAL A 166 4.17 -2.73 9.85
N GLY A 167 5.33 -2.92 9.24
CA GLY A 167 5.53 -4.00 8.28
C GLY A 167 6.96 -4.47 8.14
N TYR A 168 7.12 -5.45 7.27
CA TYR A 168 8.39 -6.10 6.98
C TYR A 168 8.62 -6.24 5.47
N TYR A 169 9.81 -5.86 5.02
CA TYR A 169 10.27 -6.00 3.65
C TYR A 169 10.97 -7.34 3.39
N PHE A 170 10.42 -8.09 2.45
CA PHE A 170 11.04 -9.26 1.82
C PHE A 170 11.71 -8.80 0.52
N ARG A 171 13.04 -8.96 0.50
CA ARG A 171 13.97 -8.56 -0.57
C ARG A 171 15.19 -9.45 -0.51
#